data_AF-A0A534XNT2-F1
#
_entry.id   AF-A0A534XNT2-F1
#
_cell.length_a   1.000
_cell.length_b   1.000
_cell.length_c   1.000
_cell.angle_alpha   90.00
_cell.angle_beta   90.00
_cell.angle_gamma   90.00
#
_symmetry.space_group_name_H-M   'P 1'
#
loop_
_entity.id
_entity.type
_entity.pdbx_description
1 polymer ?
#
loop_
_entity_poly.entity_id
_entity_poly.type
_entity_poly.pdbx_seq_one_letter_code
_entity_poly.pdbx_strand_id
1 'polypeptide(L)' 'MRVFPPGSVIQGAIEGGGKQVPFVGRVVWAVPGDCNVSLRGKMGIAFDNPCPLLLELLLARGAA' A
#
# COMPACT_ATOMS: atom_id res chain seq x y z
N MET A 1 16.83 -3.32 -1.56
CA MET A 1 15.91 -2.38 -0.86
C MET A 1 15.10 -3.14 0.19
N ARG A 2 14.77 -2.52 1.33
CA ARG A 2 14.04 -3.19 2.44
C ARG A 2 12.53 -3.16 2.17
N VAL A 3 11.89 -4.31 2.36
CA VAL A 3 10.42 -4.47 2.40
C VAL A 3 10.04 -5.05 3.76
N PHE A 4 8.83 -4.79 4.22
CA PHE A 4 8.30 -5.46 5.40
C PHE A 4 7.91 -6.90 5.04
N PRO A 5 8.18 -7.89 5.92
CA PRO A 5 7.79 -9.28 5.65
C PRO A 5 6.26 -9.43 5.69
N PRO A 6 5.69 -10.42 4.96
CA PRO A 6 4.28 -10.80 5.10
C PRO A 6 3.88 -11.03 6.56
N GLY A 7 2.69 -10.57 6.93
CA GLY A 7 2.20 -10.58 8.31
C GLY A 7 2.48 -9.29 9.09
N SER A 8 3.42 -8.45 8.64
CA SER A 8 3.69 -7.16 9.29
C SER A 8 2.47 -6.25 9.26
N VAL A 9 2.14 -5.67 10.41
CA VAL A 9 1.19 -4.56 10.50
C VAL A 9 1.92 -3.28 10.14
N ILE A 10 1.34 -2.49 9.25
CA ILE A 10 1.88 -1.23 8.80
C ILE A 10 0.82 -0.13 8.93
N GLN A 11 1.31 1.08 9.19
CA GLN A 11 0.51 2.30 9.15
C GLN A 11 1.13 3.19 8.08
N GLY A 12 0.28 3.78 7.25
CA GLY A 12 0.74 4.60 6.13
C GLY A 12 -0.34 5.56 5.68
N ALA A 13 -0.09 6.22 4.55
CA ALA A 13 -1.09 7.05 3.90
C ALA A 13 -0.98 6.91 2.38
N ILE A 14 -2.12 7.06 1.71
CA ILE A 14 -2.24 7.11 0.25
C ILE A 14 -2.60 8.52 -0.15
N GLU A 15 -1.93 9.05 -1.17
CA GLU A 15 -2.31 10.30 -1.80
C GLU A 15 -3.33 10.04 -2.91
N GLY A 16 -4.46 10.74 -2.85
CA GLY A 16 -5.53 10.62 -3.83
C GLY A 16 -6.54 11.76 -3.72
N GLY A 17 -7.03 12.25 -4.85
CA GLY A 17 -8.00 13.36 -4.87
C GLY A 17 -7.47 14.66 -4.22
N GLY A 18 -6.16 14.91 -4.29
CA GLY A 18 -5.50 16.06 -3.65
C GLY A 18 -5.43 15.97 -2.12
N LYS A 19 -5.74 14.81 -1.52
CA LYS A 19 -5.71 14.57 -0.08
C LYS A 19 -4.79 13.41 0.26
N GLN A 20 -4.26 13.43 1.48
CA GLN A 20 -3.54 12.32 2.08
C GLN A 20 -4.49 11.56 3.00
N VAL A 21 -4.72 10.27 2.70
CA VAL A 21 -5.67 9.43 3.42
C VAL A 21 -4.91 8.36 4.20
N PRO A 22 -4.94 8.39 5.54
CA PRO A 22 -4.23 7.39 6.34
C PRO A 22 -4.89 6.01 6.21
N PHE A 23 -4.08 4.97 6.38
CA PHE A 23 -4.54 3.59 6.45
C PHE A 23 -3.74 2.80 7.48
N VAL A 24 -4.37 1.73 7.98
CA VAL A 24 -3.71 0.64 8.69
C VAL A 24 -3.94 -0.63 7.88
N GLY A 25 -2.93 -1.48 7.78
CA GLY A 25 -3.05 -2.72 7.02
C GLY A 25 -2.00 -3.74 7.36
N ARG A 26 -2.10 -4.89 6.71
CA ARG A 26 -1.17 -6.01 6.85
C ARG A 26 -0.53 -6.31 5.51
N VAL A 27 0.78 -6.55 5.52
CA VAL A 27 1.50 -7.01 4.33
C VAL A 27 1.08 -8.45 4.02
N VAL A 28 0.57 -8.70 2.82
CA VAL A 28 0.13 -10.04 2.37
C VAL A 28 1.13 -10.70 1.43
N TRP A 29 1.93 -9.91 0.71
CA TRP A 29 3.08 -10.39 -0.05
C TRP A 29 4.13 -9.28 -0.14
N ALA A 30 5.39 -9.66 -0.32
CA ALA A 30 6.49 -8.72 -0.52
C ALA A 30 7.53 -9.31 -1.47
N VAL A 31 8.07 -8.48 -2.36
CA VAL A 31 9.18 -8.81 -3.25
C VAL A 31 10.29 -7.79 -3.00
N PRO A 32 11.47 -8.20 -2.49
CA PRO A 32 12.57 -7.27 -2.30
C PRO A 32 13.05 -6.73 -3.65
N GLY A 33 13.45 -5.46 -3.66
CA GLY A 33 14.09 -4.85 -4.82
C GLY A 33 15.61 -5.01 -4.79
N ASP A 34 16.24 -4.87 -5.94
CA ASP A 34 17.69 -4.93 -6.13
C ASP A 34 18.26 -3.55 -6.49
N CYS A 35 19.14 -3.02 -5.62
CA CYS A 35 19.76 -1.71 -5.83
C CYS A 35 20.79 -1.70 -6.95
N ASN A 36 21.35 -2.85 -7.33
CA ASN A 36 22.36 -2.94 -8.40
C ASN A 36 21.74 -2.70 -9.78
N VAL A 37 20.44 -2.94 -9.92
CA VAL A 37 19.69 -2.78 -11.17
C VAL A 37 18.55 -1.78 -11.05
N SER A 38 18.57 -0.92 -10.03
CA SER A 38 17.52 0.09 -9.76
C SER A 38 16.10 -0.49 -9.65
N LEU A 39 15.97 -1.76 -9.24
CA LEU A 39 14.68 -2.42 -9.06
C LEU A 39 14.10 -2.06 -7.69
N ARG A 40 12.93 -1.44 -7.67
CA ARG A 40 12.21 -1.11 -6.43
C ARG A 40 11.55 -2.34 -5.82
N GLY A 41 11.58 -2.42 -4.49
CA GLY A 41 10.80 -3.41 -3.76
C GLY A 41 9.30 -3.15 -3.91
N LYS A 42 8.50 -4.21 -3.85
CA LYS A 42 7.04 -4.16 -3.95
C LYS A 42 6.41 -4.90 -2.80
N MET A 43 5.24 -4.45 -2.36
CA MET A 43 4.46 -5.09 -1.31
C MET A 43 2.98 -5.01 -1.66
N GLY A 44 2.24 -6.06 -1.31
CA GLY A 44 0.78 -6.06 -1.28
C GLY A 44 0.31 -5.84 0.14
N ILE A 45 -0.68 -4.98 0.31
CA ILE A 45 -1.23 -4.61 1.61
C ILE A 45 -2.72 -4.90 1.60
N ALA A 46 -3.19 -5.68 2.57
CA ALA A 46 -4.61 -5.79 2.88
C ALA A 46 -4.95 -4.74 3.94
N PHE A 47 -5.90 -3.86 3.65
CA PHE A 47 -6.32 -2.82 4.61
C PHE A 47 -7.19 -3.43 5.71
N ASP A 48 -6.95 -3.02 6.95
CA ASP A 48 -7.79 -3.36 8.08
C ASP A 48 -8.79 -2.23 8.32
N ASN A 49 -10.08 -2.53 8.16
CA ASN A 49 -11.18 -1.57 8.26
C ASN A 49 -10.95 -0.23 7.50
N PRO A 50 -10.86 -0.26 6.15
CA PRO A 50 -10.59 0.94 5.36
C PRO A 50 -11.68 2.00 5.58
N CYS A 51 -11.27 3.24 5.83
CA CYS A 51 -12.22 4.33 6.00
C CYS A 51 -12.97 4.62 4.67
N PRO A 52 -14.18 5.20 4.70
CA PRO A 52 -14.98 5.45 3.50
C PRO A 52 -14.21 6.23 2.41
N LEU A 53 -13.43 7.23 2.82
CA LEU A 53 -12.62 8.02 1.90
C LEU A 53 -11.56 7.18 1.17
N LEU A 54 -10.94 6.21 1.85
CA LEU A 54 -9.99 5.29 1.24
C LEU A 54 -10.70 4.36 0.24
N LEU A 55 -11.89 3.86 0.58
CA LEU A 55 -12.69 3.03 -0.31
C LEU A 55 -13.09 3.80 -1.58
N GLU A 56 -13.56 5.04 -1.44
CA GLU A 56 -13.89 5.91 -2.57
C GLU A 56 -12.69 6.09 -3.51
N LEU A 57 -11.51 6.36 -2.97
CA LEU A 57 -10.27 6.50 -3.76
C LEU A 57 -9.91 5.21 -4.52
N LEU A 58 -10.06 4.04 -3.90
CA LEU A 58 -9.74 2.76 -4.51
C LEU A 58 -10.76 2.39 -5.60
N LEU A 59 -12.04 2.62 -5.36
CA LEU A 59 -13.13 2.34 -6.31
C LEU A 59 -13.09 3.29 -7.52
N ALA A 60 -12.78 4.58 -7.30
CA ALA A 60 -12.62 5.53 -8.39
C ALA A 60 -11.50 5.15 -9.38
N ARG A 61 -10.51 4.38 -8.91
CA ARG A 61 -9.42 3.83 -9.77
C ARG A 61 -9.74 2.49 -10.43
N GLY A 62 -10.75 1.76 -9.97
CA GLY A 62 -11.12 0.43 -10.49
C GLY A 62 -12.07 0.45 -11.69
N ALA A 63 -12.56 1.63 -12.09
CA ALA A 63 -13.51 1.81 -13.19
C ALA A 63 -12.84 2.15 -14.54
N ALA A 64 -11.54 1.83 -14.70
CA ALA A 64 -10.77 2.07 -15.93
C ALA A 64 -10.25 0.74 -16.52
#